data_AF-A0A496AIK7-F1
#
_entry.id   AF-A0A496AIK7-F1
#
_cell.length_a   1.000
_cell.length_b   1.000
_cell.length_c   1.000
_cell.angle_alpha   90.00
_cell.angle_beta   90.00
_cell.angle_gamma   90.00
#
_symmetry.space_group_name_H-M   'P 1'
#
loop_
_entity.id
_entity.type
_entity.pdbx_description
1 polymer ?
#
loop_
_entity_poly.entity_id
_entity_poly.type
_entity_poly.pdbx_seq_one_letter_code
_entity_poly.pdbx_strand_id
1 'polypeptide(L)'
;MENRQRRTFGTRGPVNTQQHYVVARTEELADFIRRVKEGRYIVIFAPRQTGKTTFFRSVLDTLAVEESDYFPLELNFETHKNLTADAFYANLTEDIVEAIEESFERRGSVPSDALRQLLESTTLPEHLSLRRFFRRLPRLLGAQRIVLMIDEFDGIPPAVVSDFLHTLRRIYHTDLSIRSPYSVGIVGVKNITQLNYDRSISPFNIQDEFSLPPFTLEQVEELLGQWTAEVGQRFELEVVKILHRQTGGQPFLVNRLAQILTEEMDLPTEEPITLAHFAK
;
A
#
# COMPACT_ATOMS: atom_id res chain seq x y z
N MET A 1 -19.06 -19.52 23.20
CA MET A 1 -17.99 -18.52 23.32
C MET A 1 -17.15 -18.68 22.07
N GLU A 2 -17.25 -17.73 21.14
CA GLU A 2 -16.52 -17.80 19.86
C GLU A 2 -15.03 -17.90 20.14
N ASN A 3 -14.40 -18.86 19.50
CA ASN A 3 -12.97 -19.12 19.55
C ASN A 3 -12.27 -17.99 18.77
N ARG A 4 -12.17 -16.79 19.36
CA ARG A 4 -11.50 -15.65 18.74
C ARG A 4 -10.02 -16.01 18.64
N GLN A 5 -9.56 -16.26 17.41
CA GLN A 5 -8.18 -16.60 17.12
C GLN A 5 -7.27 -15.48 17.67
N ARG A 6 -6.30 -15.83 18.52
CA ARG A 6 -5.37 -14.88 19.15
C ARG A 6 -4.56 -14.17 18.07
N ARG A 7 -4.34 -12.85 18.23
CA ARG A 7 -3.49 -12.10 17.30
C ARG A 7 -2.02 -12.50 17.46
N THR A 8 -1.27 -12.50 16.37
CA THR A 8 0.16 -12.85 16.33
C THR A 8 1.01 -11.70 15.80
N PHE A 9 2.33 -11.77 15.96
CA PHE A 9 3.21 -10.78 15.35
C PHE A 9 3.33 -11.00 13.84
N GLY A 10 3.11 -9.94 13.05
CA GLY A 10 3.07 -10.01 11.60
C GLY A 10 4.48 -10.12 10.99
N THR A 11 5.01 -11.35 10.88
CA THR A 11 6.32 -11.61 10.25
C THR A 11 6.23 -11.92 8.76
N ARG A 12 5.02 -12.02 8.20
CA ARG A 12 4.77 -12.24 6.77
C ARG A 12 3.71 -11.24 6.27
N GLY A 13 3.82 -10.83 5.01
CA GLY A 13 2.81 -9.97 4.39
C GLY A 13 1.62 -10.77 3.84
N PRO A 14 0.43 -10.18 3.70
CA PRO A 14 0.00 -8.88 4.25
C PRO A 14 -0.39 -8.97 5.74
N VAL A 15 -0.13 -7.89 6.49
CA VAL A 15 -0.48 -7.81 7.92
C VAL A 15 -1.92 -7.33 8.07
N ASN A 16 -2.80 -8.14 8.65
CA ASN A 16 -4.20 -7.84 8.94
C ASN A 16 -4.40 -7.48 10.42
N THR A 17 -5.03 -6.35 10.74
CA THR A 17 -5.29 -5.87 12.11
C THR A 17 -6.20 -6.79 12.94
N GLN A 18 -7.01 -7.63 12.29
CA GLN A 18 -7.83 -8.64 12.98
C GLN A 18 -7.03 -9.87 13.41
N GLN A 19 -5.92 -10.16 12.73
CA GLN A 19 -5.09 -11.36 12.95
C GLN A 19 -3.73 -11.04 13.54
N HIS A 20 -3.27 -9.80 13.45
CA HIS A 20 -1.93 -9.41 13.85
C HIS A 20 -1.91 -8.12 14.68
N TYR A 21 -0.84 -7.98 15.47
CA TYR A 21 -0.51 -6.70 16.09
C TYR A 21 0.06 -5.73 15.04
N VAL A 22 -0.43 -4.49 15.05
CA VAL A 22 -0.10 -3.49 14.02
C VAL A 22 0.15 -2.14 14.69
N VAL A 23 1.25 -1.47 14.30
CA VAL A 23 1.48 -0.05 14.63
C VAL A 23 0.66 0.81 13.69
N ALA A 24 -0.18 1.68 14.24
CA ALA A 24 -0.94 2.63 13.44
C ALA A 24 0.00 3.75 12.94
N ARG A 25 0.31 3.76 11.64
CA ARG A 25 1.09 4.81 10.97
C ARG A 25 0.24 6.05 10.68
N THR A 26 -0.37 6.61 11.72
CA THR A 26 -1.41 7.66 11.61
C THR A 26 -0.88 8.95 11.01
N GLU A 27 0.32 9.39 11.41
CA GLU A 27 0.96 10.59 10.88
C GLU A 27 1.33 10.42 9.40
N GLU A 28 1.91 9.27 9.03
CA GLU A 28 2.24 8.95 7.65
C GLU A 28 0.98 8.83 6.78
N LEU A 29 -0.07 8.20 7.31
CA LEU A 29 -1.36 8.08 6.63
C LEU A 29 -1.96 9.46 6.38
N ALA A 30 -1.98 10.33 7.40
CA ALA A 30 -2.47 11.69 7.27
C ALA A 30 -1.67 12.52 6.25
N ASP A 31 -0.34 12.40 6.25
CA ASP A 31 0.50 13.08 5.24
C ASP A 31 0.24 12.53 3.83
N PHE A 32 0.09 11.23 3.67
CA PHE A 32 -0.20 10.62 2.38
C PHE A 32 -1.56 11.07 1.84
N ILE A 33 -2.60 11.02 2.67
CA ILE A 33 -3.94 11.49 2.30
C ILE A 33 -3.93 12.98 1.94
N ARG A 34 -3.18 13.82 2.69
CA ARG A 34 -3.01 15.24 2.35
C ARG A 34 -2.38 15.42 0.95
N ARG A 35 -1.31 14.69 0.63
CA ARG A 35 -0.69 14.73 -0.70
C ARG A 35 -1.63 14.23 -1.80
N VAL A 36 -2.44 13.21 -1.52
CA VAL A 36 -3.49 12.74 -2.43
C VAL A 36 -4.51 13.85 -2.69
N LYS A 37 -4.98 14.54 -1.64
CA LYS A 37 -5.93 15.67 -1.75
C LYS A 37 -5.37 16.83 -2.56
N GLU A 38 -4.06 17.03 -2.55
CA GLU A 38 -3.35 18.01 -3.38
C GLU A 38 -3.14 17.56 -4.84
N GLY A 39 -3.55 16.34 -5.21
CA GLY A 39 -3.44 15.82 -6.58
C GLY A 39 -2.00 15.46 -6.98
N ARG A 40 -1.15 15.11 -6.00
CA ARG A 40 0.26 14.78 -6.23
C ARG A 40 0.44 13.36 -6.79
N TYR A 41 1.55 13.16 -7.48
CA TYR A 41 1.98 11.84 -7.93
C TYR A 41 3.14 11.42 -7.03
N ILE A 42 2.89 10.42 -6.19
CA ILE A 42 3.70 10.09 -5.02
C ILE A 42 4.47 8.80 -5.30
N VAL A 43 5.76 8.80 -4.97
CA VAL A 43 6.60 7.62 -5.07
C VAL A 43 6.99 7.17 -3.68
N ILE A 44 6.69 5.91 -3.36
CA ILE A 44 7.04 5.34 -2.05
C ILE A 44 8.34 4.56 -2.18
N PHE A 45 9.39 5.12 -1.60
CA PHE A 45 10.68 4.46 -1.43
C PHE A 45 10.71 3.82 -0.06
N ALA A 46 10.60 2.49 -0.01
CA ALA A 46 10.91 1.77 1.21
C ALA A 46 11.58 0.41 0.91
N PRO A 47 12.53 -0.05 1.74
CA PRO A 47 13.10 -1.40 1.68
C PRO A 47 12.04 -2.51 1.70
N ARG A 48 12.33 -3.72 1.19
CA ARG A 48 11.37 -4.84 1.29
C ARG A 48 10.94 -5.08 2.74
N GLN A 49 9.71 -5.58 2.95
CA GLN A 49 9.18 -5.98 4.26
C GLN A 49 8.98 -4.85 5.29
N THR A 50 8.76 -3.61 4.84
CA THR A 50 8.50 -2.45 5.72
C THR A 50 7.00 -2.19 5.98
N GLY A 51 6.12 -3.13 5.65
CA GLY A 51 4.66 -2.97 5.81
C GLY A 51 3.99 -2.07 4.76
N LYS A 52 4.58 -1.95 3.56
CA LYS A 52 4.05 -1.10 2.47
C LYS A 52 2.64 -1.48 2.04
N THR A 53 2.40 -2.74 1.70
CA THR A 53 1.10 -3.22 1.26
C THR A 53 0.03 -3.00 2.35
N THR A 54 0.38 -3.20 3.62
CA THR A 54 -0.51 -2.87 4.74
C THR A 54 -0.81 -1.36 4.81
N PHE A 55 0.20 -0.50 4.66
CA PHE A 55 0.00 0.96 4.61
C PHE A 55 -0.89 1.38 3.43
N PHE A 56 -0.67 0.79 2.24
CA PHE A 56 -1.50 1.04 1.06
C PHE A 56 -2.96 0.66 1.30
N ARG A 57 -3.20 -0.51 1.89
CA ARG A 57 -4.56 -0.92 2.25
C ARG A 57 -5.22 0.07 3.20
N SER A 58 -4.50 0.55 4.22
CA SER A 58 -5.03 1.60 5.10
C SER A 58 -5.35 2.89 4.34
N VAL A 59 -4.52 3.31 3.38
CA VAL A 59 -4.81 4.46 2.51
C VAL A 59 -6.08 4.23 1.69
N LEU A 60 -6.21 3.04 1.06
CA LEU A 60 -7.36 2.69 0.23
C LEU A 60 -8.65 2.66 1.07
N ASP A 61 -8.61 2.06 2.26
CA ASP A 61 -9.73 1.98 3.18
C ASP A 61 -10.16 3.38 3.66
N THR A 62 -9.21 4.23 4.08
CA THR A 62 -9.50 5.63 4.44
C THR A 62 -10.11 6.39 3.26
N LEU A 63 -9.56 6.26 2.05
CA LEU A 63 -10.12 6.91 0.86
C LEU A 63 -11.50 6.35 0.47
N ALA A 64 -11.77 5.08 0.75
CA ALA A 64 -13.05 4.43 0.46
C ALA A 64 -14.14 4.82 1.44
N VAL A 65 -13.83 4.82 2.73
CA VAL A 65 -14.80 4.92 3.82
C VAL A 65 -14.96 6.35 4.32
N GLU A 66 -13.86 7.10 4.44
CA GLU A 66 -13.85 8.43 5.08
C GLU A 66 -13.93 9.57 4.05
N GLU A 67 -13.50 9.34 2.81
CA GLU A 67 -13.32 10.38 1.79
C GLU A 67 -14.16 10.12 0.52
N SER A 68 -15.47 10.35 0.61
CA SER A 68 -16.44 10.02 -0.44
C SER A 68 -16.18 10.70 -1.81
N ASP A 69 -15.48 11.82 -1.83
CA ASP A 69 -15.11 12.56 -3.06
C ASP A 69 -14.03 11.84 -3.90
N TYR A 70 -13.32 10.88 -3.32
CA TYR A 70 -12.26 10.13 -3.99
C TYR A 70 -12.75 8.75 -4.37
N PHE A 71 -12.10 8.09 -5.33
CA PHE A 71 -12.35 6.70 -5.72
C PHE A 71 -11.01 5.97 -5.86
N PRO A 72 -10.61 5.16 -4.86
CA PRO A 72 -9.34 4.46 -4.87
C PRO A 72 -9.39 3.26 -5.83
N LEU A 73 -8.31 3.05 -6.58
CA LEU A 73 -8.06 1.88 -7.41
C LEU A 73 -6.71 1.29 -7.00
N GLU A 74 -6.68 0.01 -6.68
CA GLU A 74 -5.46 -0.74 -6.36
C GLU A 74 -5.09 -1.62 -7.56
N LEU A 75 -3.86 -1.51 -8.05
CA LEU A 75 -3.29 -2.40 -9.06
C LEU A 75 -2.00 -3.02 -8.53
N ASN A 76 -1.74 -4.28 -8.86
CA ASN A 76 -0.52 -4.97 -8.47
C ASN A 76 0.11 -5.67 -9.69
N PHE A 77 1.36 -5.33 -10.00
CA PHE A 77 2.04 -5.86 -11.17
C PHE A 77 3.06 -6.98 -10.89
N GLU A 78 3.06 -7.59 -9.71
CA GLU A 78 4.03 -8.63 -9.31
C GLU A 78 4.15 -9.77 -10.35
N THR A 79 3.04 -10.18 -10.96
CA THR A 79 2.95 -11.29 -11.93
C THR A 79 3.15 -10.87 -13.39
N HIS A 80 3.36 -9.58 -13.68
CA HIS A 80 3.31 -9.03 -15.04
C HIS A 80 4.66 -8.93 -15.76
N LYS A 81 5.77 -9.18 -15.05
CA LYS A 81 7.12 -8.82 -15.49
C LYS A 81 7.56 -9.39 -16.83
N ASN A 82 7.10 -10.59 -17.17
CA ASN A 82 7.54 -11.33 -18.36
C ASN A 82 6.49 -11.34 -19.49
N LEU A 83 5.49 -10.46 -19.42
CA LEU A 83 4.44 -10.37 -20.44
C LEU A 83 4.89 -9.58 -21.66
N THR A 84 4.30 -9.90 -22.82
CA THR A 84 4.35 -9.03 -24.01
C THR A 84 3.50 -7.78 -23.78
N ALA A 85 3.68 -6.74 -24.61
CA ALA A 85 2.88 -5.52 -24.49
C ALA A 85 1.36 -5.80 -24.59
N ASP A 86 0.95 -6.59 -25.59
CA ASP A 86 -0.46 -6.94 -25.79
C ASP A 86 -1.03 -7.73 -24.60
N ALA A 87 -0.27 -8.69 -24.07
CA ALA A 87 -0.68 -9.48 -22.92
C ALA A 87 -0.76 -8.62 -21.65
N PHE A 88 0.21 -7.72 -21.42
CA PHE A 88 0.18 -6.80 -20.30
C PHE A 88 -1.08 -5.94 -20.31
N TYR A 89 -1.44 -5.39 -21.47
CA TYR A 89 -2.60 -4.52 -21.64
C TYR A 89 -3.94 -5.26 -21.54
N ALA A 90 -3.99 -6.52 -21.97
CA ALA A 90 -5.13 -7.40 -21.74
C ALA A 90 -5.34 -7.66 -20.23
N ASN A 91 -4.29 -8.08 -19.51
CA ASN A 91 -4.36 -8.32 -18.06
C ASN A 91 -4.66 -7.03 -17.29
N LEU A 92 -4.03 -5.90 -17.66
CA LEU A 92 -4.33 -4.59 -17.07
C LEU A 92 -5.80 -4.20 -17.23
N THR A 93 -6.46 -4.61 -18.32
CA THR A 93 -7.89 -4.37 -18.49
C THR A 93 -8.70 -5.12 -17.44
N GLU A 94 -8.39 -6.40 -17.24
CA GLU A 94 -9.03 -7.25 -16.23
C GLU A 94 -8.75 -6.73 -14.81
N ASP A 95 -7.49 -6.42 -14.49
CA ASP A 95 -7.08 -5.87 -13.19
C ASP A 95 -7.81 -4.56 -12.86
N ILE A 96 -8.01 -3.68 -13.85
CA ILE A 96 -8.74 -2.42 -13.64
C ILE A 96 -10.23 -2.68 -13.38
N VAL A 97 -10.84 -3.64 -14.07
CA VAL A 97 -12.24 -4.01 -13.84
C VAL A 97 -12.40 -4.57 -12.43
N GLU A 98 -11.55 -5.51 -12.04
CA GLU A 98 -11.54 -6.09 -10.69
C GLU A 98 -11.30 -5.01 -9.62
N ALA A 99 -10.31 -4.13 -9.81
CA ALA A 99 -10.02 -3.03 -8.89
C ALA A 99 -11.20 -2.06 -8.72
N ILE A 100 -11.99 -1.81 -9.77
CA ILE A 100 -13.20 -1.00 -9.68
C ILE A 100 -14.25 -1.73 -8.85
N GLU A 101 -14.50 -3.01 -9.12
CA GLU A 101 -15.45 -3.84 -8.38
C GLU A 101 -15.10 -3.92 -6.89
N GLU A 102 -13.85 -4.22 -6.56
CA GLU A 102 -13.39 -4.24 -5.17
C GLU A 102 -13.54 -2.88 -4.48
N SER A 103 -13.36 -1.77 -5.20
CA SER A 103 -13.54 -0.42 -4.63
C SER A 103 -15.01 -0.14 -4.29
N PHE A 104 -15.94 -0.63 -5.13
CA PHE A 104 -17.37 -0.60 -4.82
C PHE A 104 -17.72 -1.47 -3.61
N GLU A 105 -17.13 -2.67 -3.51
CA GLU A 105 -17.31 -3.57 -2.36
C GLU A 105 -16.81 -2.96 -1.06
N ARG A 106 -15.59 -2.40 -1.03
CA ARG A 106 -15.02 -1.70 0.14
C ARG A 106 -15.93 -0.57 0.64
N ARG A 107 -16.67 0.06 -0.26
CA ARG A 107 -17.62 1.15 0.03
C ARG A 107 -19.02 0.68 0.42
N GLY A 108 -19.34 -0.60 0.26
CA GLY A 108 -20.70 -1.11 0.40
C GLY A 108 -21.67 -0.52 -0.62
N SER A 109 -21.18 -0.21 -1.83
CA SER A 109 -21.96 0.41 -2.91
C SER A 109 -21.92 -0.46 -4.18
N VAL A 110 -22.80 -0.18 -5.14
CA VAL A 110 -22.92 -1.00 -6.36
C VAL A 110 -22.67 -0.14 -7.60
N PRO A 111 -21.91 -0.62 -8.59
CA PRO A 111 -21.70 0.11 -9.84
C PRO A 111 -23.01 0.26 -10.60
N SER A 112 -23.20 1.44 -11.21
CA SER A 112 -24.35 1.72 -12.09
C SER A 112 -24.33 0.81 -13.33
N ASP A 113 -25.51 0.55 -13.92
CA ASP A 113 -25.62 -0.27 -15.13
C ASP A 113 -24.79 0.29 -16.30
N ALA A 114 -24.72 1.63 -16.41
CA ALA A 114 -23.90 2.30 -17.41
C ALA A 114 -22.39 2.04 -17.21
N LEU A 115 -21.94 1.94 -15.95
CA LEU A 115 -20.56 1.58 -15.64
C LEU A 115 -20.30 0.11 -15.95
N ARG A 116 -21.19 -0.80 -15.56
CA ARG A 116 -21.07 -2.24 -15.88
C ARG A 116 -20.94 -2.48 -17.38
N GLN A 117 -21.80 -1.84 -18.18
CA GLN A 117 -21.74 -1.92 -19.64
C GLN A 117 -20.43 -1.37 -20.21
N LEU A 118 -19.88 -0.29 -19.63
CA LEU A 118 -18.56 0.19 -20.02
C LEU A 118 -17.49 -0.85 -19.72
N LEU A 119 -17.48 -1.43 -18.52
CA LEU A 119 -16.48 -2.41 -18.10
C LEU A 119 -16.51 -3.66 -19.00
N GLU A 120 -17.69 -4.21 -19.27
CA GLU A 120 -17.88 -5.38 -20.15
C GLU A 120 -17.40 -5.16 -21.60
N SER A 121 -17.44 -3.92 -22.08
CA SER A 121 -17.03 -3.56 -23.45
C SER A 121 -15.64 -2.93 -23.52
N THR A 122 -14.97 -2.74 -22.38
CA THR A 122 -13.68 -2.07 -22.33
C THR A 122 -12.59 -3.02 -22.79
N THR A 123 -11.77 -2.54 -23.72
CA THR A 123 -10.50 -3.16 -24.11
C THR A 123 -9.44 -2.07 -24.11
N LEU A 124 -8.31 -2.32 -23.45
CA LEU A 124 -7.22 -1.35 -23.36
C LEU A 124 -5.98 -1.86 -24.11
N PRO A 125 -6.00 -1.99 -25.45
CA PRO A 125 -4.89 -2.59 -26.19
C PRO A 125 -3.56 -1.83 -26.08
N GLU A 126 -3.58 -0.58 -25.60
CA GLU A 126 -2.40 0.28 -25.51
C GLU A 126 -2.58 1.42 -24.48
N HIS A 127 -1.47 2.11 -24.18
CA HIS A 127 -1.42 3.24 -23.27
C HIS A 127 -2.41 4.39 -23.61
N LEU A 128 -2.66 4.66 -24.90
CA LEU A 128 -3.61 5.70 -25.31
C LEU A 128 -5.06 5.32 -24.97
N SER A 129 -5.40 4.04 -25.06
CA SER A 129 -6.70 3.51 -24.67
C SER A 129 -6.89 3.63 -23.16
N LEU A 130 -5.86 3.32 -22.36
CA LEU A 130 -5.85 3.56 -20.92
C LEU A 130 -6.12 5.04 -20.57
N ARG A 131 -5.47 5.98 -21.26
CA ARG A 131 -5.73 7.42 -21.07
C ARG A 131 -7.18 7.80 -21.38
N ARG A 132 -7.74 7.26 -22.47
CA ARG A 132 -9.13 7.55 -22.87
C ARG A 132 -10.12 6.98 -21.86
N PHE A 133 -9.83 5.81 -21.30
CA PHE A 133 -10.61 5.17 -20.26
C PHE A 133 -10.65 6.02 -18.99
N PHE A 134 -9.49 6.42 -18.45
CA PHE A 134 -9.45 7.28 -17.26
C PHE A 134 -10.15 8.63 -17.46
N ARG A 135 -10.17 9.18 -18.68
CA ARG A 135 -10.92 10.41 -18.95
C ARG A 135 -12.45 10.23 -18.92
N ARG A 136 -12.95 9.03 -19.22
CA ARG A 136 -14.39 8.72 -19.23
C ARG A 136 -14.88 8.29 -17.85
N LEU A 137 -14.06 7.57 -17.10
CA LEU A 137 -14.44 6.92 -15.85
C LEU A 137 -15.05 7.87 -14.78
N PRO A 138 -14.50 9.08 -14.49
CA PRO A 138 -15.08 9.99 -13.51
C PRO A 138 -16.53 10.39 -13.77
N ARG A 139 -16.95 10.42 -15.05
CA ARG A 139 -18.33 10.77 -15.42
C ARG A 139 -19.34 9.70 -14.99
N LEU A 140 -18.88 8.45 -14.91
CA LEU A 140 -19.69 7.31 -14.49
C LEU A 140 -19.59 7.05 -12.98
N LEU A 141 -18.59 7.63 -12.32
CA LEU A 141 -18.37 7.62 -10.88
C LEU A 141 -18.94 8.88 -10.18
N GLY A 142 -19.92 9.57 -10.77
CA GLY A 142 -20.56 10.72 -10.12
C GLY A 142 -19.61 11.90 -9.82
N ALA A 143 -18.60 12.12 -10.65
CA ALA A 143 -17.56 13.15 -10.49
C ALA A 143 -16.55 12.92 -9.34
N GLN A 144 -16.45 11.68 -8.83
CA GLN A 144 -15.38 11.31 -7.91
C GLN A 144 -13.99 11.39 -8.54
N ARG A 145 -13.01 11.75 -7.72
CA ARG A 145 -11.60 11.86 -8.09
C ARG A 145 -10.91 10.51 -7.95
N ILE A 146 -10.48 9.94 -9.08
CA ILE A 146 -9.80 8.64 -9.08
C ILE A 146 -8.41 8.77 -8.47
N VAL A 147 -8.10 7.91 -7.50
CA VAL A 147 -6.77 7.78 -6.89
C VAL A 147 -6.22 6.41 -7.27
N LEU A 148 -5.16 6.39 -8.06
CA LEU A 148 -4.56 5.14 -8.53
C LEU A 148 -3.38 4.75 -7.65
N MET A 149 -3.43 3.58 -7.05
CA MET A 149 -2.37 3.01 -6.23
C MET A 149 -1.81 1.79 -6.94
N ILE A 150 -0.51 1.80 -7.25
CA ILE A 150 0.17 0.73 -7.98
C ILE A 150 1.23 0.12 -7.06
N ASP A 151 1.01 -1.13 -6.64
CA ASP A 151 2.01 -1.94 -5.96
C ASP A 151 2.87 -2.71 -6.97
N GLU A 152 4.11 -3.00 -6.57
CA GLU A 152 5.12 -3.71 -7.39
C GLU A 152 5.22 -3.17 -8.84
N PHE A 153 5.35 -1.84 -9.00
CA PHE A 153 5.48 -1.16 -10.29
C PHE A 153 6.65 -1.69 -11.13
N ASP A 154 7.69 -2.23 -10.49
CA ASP A 154 8.81 -2.94 -11.12
C ASP A 154 8.39 -4.20 -11.91
N GLY A 155 7.16 -4.65 -11.73
CA GLY A 155 6.54 -5.72 -12.50
C GLY A 155 6.04 -5.32 -13.89
N ILE A 156 6.03 -4.03 -14.24
CA ILE A 156 5.69 -3.61 -15.61
C ILE A 156 6.81 -4.02 -16.57
N PRO A 157 6.50 -4.65 -17.72
CA PRO A 157 7.50 -4.99 -18.73
C PRO A 157 8.31 -3.77 -19.19
N PRO A 158 9.65 -3.89 -19.37
CA PRO A 158 10.49 -2.77 -19.83
C PRO A 158 10.07 -2.18 -21.17
N ALA A 159 9.45 -2.97 -22.04
CA ALA A 159 8.92 -2.50 -23.33
C ALA A 159 7.70 -1.57 -23.19
N VAL A 160 6.98 -1.64 -22.06
CA VAL A 160 5.71 -0.91 -21.84
C VAL A 160 5.88 0.26 -20.87
N VAL A 161 6.80 0.13 -19.90
CA VAL A 161 6.95 1.10 -18.80
C VAL A 161 7.16 2.54 -19.29
N SER A 162 7.89 2.73 -20.39
CA SER A 162 8.13 4.06 -20.99
C SER A 162 6.83 4.75 -21.38
N ASP A 163 6.01 4.09 -22.20
CA ASP A 163 4.77 4.65 -22.73
C ASP A 163 3.70 4.83 -21.65
N PHE A 164 3.71 3.92 -20.66
CA PHE A 164 2.89 4.03 -19.47
C PHE A 164 3.22 5.30 -18.67
N LEU A 165 4.50 5.56 -18.40
CA LEU A 165 4.96 6.77 -17.70
C LEU A 165 4.68 8.05 -18.50
N HIS A 166 4.91 8.05 -19.81
CA HIS A 166 4.56 9.19 -20.67
C HIS A 166 3.06 9.50 -20.61
N THR A 167 2.21 8.48 -20.55
CA THR A 167 0.77 8.64 -20.41
C THR A 167 0.40 9.27 -19.07
N LEU A 168 0.96 8.75 -17.97
CA LEU A 168 0.76 9.30 -16.63
C LEU A 168 1.24 10.77 -16.56
N ARG A 169 2.36 11.11 -17.19
CA ARG A 169 2.89 12.47 -17.27
C ARG A 169 1.99 13.39 -18.06
N ARG A 170 1.46 12.92 -19.20
CA ARG A 170 0.50 13.69 -19.98
C ARG A 170 -0.78 13.97 -19.19
N ILE A 171 -1.24 13.02 -18.39
CA ILE A 171 -2.38 13.21 -17.48
C ILE A 171 -2.04 14.21 -16.38
N TYR A 172 -0.88 14.09 -15.74
CA TYR A 172 -0.43 15.00 -14.69
C TYR A 172 -0.34 16.46 -15.15
N HIS A 173 0.09 16.73 -16.38
CA HIS A 173 0.12 18.10 -16.92
C HIS A 173 -1.24 18.63 -17.40
N THR A 174 -2.32 17.84 -17.26
CA THR A 174 -3.68 18.32 -17.55
C THR A 174 -4.20 19.15 -16.38
N ASP A 175 -5.11 20.08 -16.68
CA ASP A 175 -5.82 20.90 -15.70
C ASP A 175 -6.47 20.04 -14.60
N LEU A 176 -6.34 20.46 -13.34
CA LEU A 176 -6.75 19.70 -12.15
C LEU A 176 -8.24 19.36 -12.16
N SER A 177 -9.08 20.23 -12.75
CA SER A 177 -10.53 20.06 -12.81
C SER A 177 -10.99 18.88 -13.68
N ILE A 178 -10.15 18.44 -14.63
CA ILE A 178 -10.45 17.32 -15.55
C ILE A 178 -9.42 16.19 -15.45
N ARG A 179 -8.46 16.31 -14.53
CA ARG A 179 -7.36 15.35 -14.37
C ARG A 179 -7.89 14.02 -13.84
N SER A 180 -7.56 12.94 -14.55
CA SER A 180 -7.89 11.58 -14.16
C SER A 180 -6.86 10.58 -14.71
N PRO A 181 -6.19 9.78 -13.86
CA PRO A 181 -6.29 9.77 -12.39
C PRO A 181 -5.90 11.11 -11.76
N TYR A 182 -6.58 11.49 -10.68
CA TYR A 182 -6.35 12.75 -9.96
C TYR A 182 -5.01 12.73 -9.19
N SER A 183 -4.75 11.60 -8.54
CA SER A 183 -3.53 11.31 -7.78
C SER A 183 -3.06 9.90 -8.11
N VAL A 184 -1.74 9.67 -8.06
CA VAL A 184 -1.15 8.35 -8.30
C VAL A 184 -0.11 8.06 -7.23
N GLY A 185 -0.22 6.92 -6.54
CA GLY A 185 0.80 6.42 -5.61
C GLY A 185 1.45 5.15 -6.17
N ILE A 186 2.77 5.09 -6.25
CA ILE A 186 3.48 3.90 -6.75
C ILE A 186 4.49 3.34 -5.75
N VAL A 187 4.63 2.01 -5.72
CA VAL A 187 5.65 1.26 -4.96
C VAL A 187 6.47 0.40 -5.92
N GLY A 188 7.74 0.17 -5.57
CA GLY A 188 8.63 -0.70 -6.33
C GLY A 188 9.11 -0.01 -7.60
N VAL A 189 10.02 0.95 -7.45
CA VAL A 189 10.52 1.80 -8.55
C VAL A 189 12.01 1.58 -8.85
N LYS A 190 12.53 0.38 -8.55
CA LYS A 190 13.93 0.04 -8.84
C LYS A 190 14.22 0.13 -10.33
N ASN A 191 13.29 -0.32 -11.18
CA ASN A 191 13.42 -0.27 -12.62
C ASN A 191 13.43 1.19 -13.12
N ILE A 192 12.59 2.10 -12.61
CA ILE A 192 12.60 3.50 -13.07
C ILE A 192 13.94 4.17 -12.78
N THR A 193 14.46 3.97 -11.58
CA THR A 193 15.74 4.55 -11.14
C THR A 193 16.94 3.91 -11.83
N GLN A 194 16.88 2.61 -12.17
CA GLN A 194 17.93 1.90 -12.89
C GLN A 194 17.88 2.08 -14.42
N LEU A 195 16.70 2.36 -14.98
CA LEU A 195 16.52 2.48 -16.43
C LEU A 195 17.02 3.81 -17.01
N ASN A 196 17.66 4.67 -16.21
CA ASN A 196 18.11 6.01 -16.65
C ASN A 196 17.00 6.76 -17.41
N TYR A 197 15.72 6.54 -17.06
CA TYR A 197 14.67 7.38 -17.58
C TYR A 197 14.95 8.77 -17.06
N ASP A 198 15.39 9.62 -17.97
CA ASP A 198 15.73 10.99 -17.69
C ASP A 198 14.58 11.62 -16.87
N ARG A 199 14.91 12.51 -15.94
CA ARG A 199 13.90 13.25 -15.13
C ARG A 199 12.83 13.95 -16.01
N SER A 200 13.08 14.04 -17.32
CA SER A 200 12.16 14.53 -18.35
C SER A 200 10.99 13.61 -18.71
N ILE A 201 11.02 12.32 -18.35
CA ILE A 201 9.99 11.34 -18.74
C ILE A 201 9.08 10.98 -17.56
N SER A 202 9.63 10.89 -16.36
CA SER A 202 8.84 10.56 -15.16
C SER A 202 7.78 11.66 -14.88
N PRO A 203 6.50 11.31 -14.70
CA PRO A 203 5.50 12.19 -14.10
C PRO A 203 5.83 12.54 -12.65
N PHE A 204 6.55 11.62 -12.00
CA PHE A 204 6.90 11.70 -10.60
C PHE A 204 8.12 12.60 -10.47
N ASN A 205 7.90 13.80 -9.96
CA ASN A 205 9.00 14.68 -9.57
C ASN A 205 9.70 14.05 -8.36
N ILE A 206 11.04 14.00 -8.36
CA ILE A 206 11.89 13.46 -7.27
C ILE A 206 11.68 14.22 -5.92
N GLN A 207 10.85 15.26 -5.88
CA GLN A 207 10.55 16.01 -4.66
C GLN A 207 9.34 15.46 -3.87
N ASP A 208 8.50 14.61 -4.47
CA ASP A 208 7.34 14.01 -3.80
C ASP A 208 7.60 12.56 -3.36
N GLU A 209 8.84 12.28 -2.95
CA GLU A 209 9.19 11.04 -2.30
C GLU A 209 8.46 10.92 -0.96
N PHE A 210 7.93 9.73 -0.71
CA PHE A 210 7.30 9.36 0.54
C PHE A 210 8.08 8.19 1.14
N SER A 211 8.73 8.46 2.27
CA SER A 211 9.48 7.45 3.00
C SER A 211 8.60 6.92 4.12
N LEU A 212 8.57 5.59 4.27
CA LEU A 212 7.98 4.94 5.43
C LEU A 212 9.12 4.66 6.43
N PRO A 213 9.25 5.46 7.50
CA PRO A 213 10.34 5.28 8.45
C PRO A 213 10.22 3.95 9.21
N PRO A 214 11.34 3.45 9.77
CA PRO A 214 11.30 2.42 10.80
C PRO A 214 10.49 2.89 12.00
N PHE A 215 9.99 1.94 12.79
CA PHE A 215 9.24 2.25 14.00
C PHE A 215 10.08 3.03 15.02
N THR A 216 9.47 4.05 15.61
CA THR A 216 10.03 4.74 16.77
C THR A 216 9.99 3.82 18.00
N LEU A 217 10.66 4.22 19.08
CA LEU A 217 10.61 3.46 20.33
C LEU A 217 9.17 3.36 20.85
N GLU A 218 8.43 4.47 20.79
CA GLU A 218 7.04 4.57 21.22
C GLU A 218 6.12 3.66 20.39
N GLN A 219 6.36 3.56 19.08
CA GLN A 219 5.64 2.64 18.20
C GLN A 219 5.95 1.17 18.51
N VAL A 220 7.20 0.83 18.87
CA VAL A 220 7.55 -0.52 19.32
C VAL A 220 6.90 -0.82 20.68
N GLU A 221 6.89 0.14 21.60
CA GLU A 221 6.19 0.04 22.89
C GLU A 221 4.68 -0.19 22.69
N GLU A 222 4.05 0.55 21.78
CA GLU A 222 2.65 0.36 21.40
C GLU A 222 2.40 -1.06 20.87
N LEU A 223 3.24 -1.53 19.93
CA LEU A 223 3.10 -2.86 19.32
C LEU A 223 3.17 -3.97 20.37
N LEU A 224 4.19 -3.94 21.24
CA LEU A 224 4.37 -4.93 22.30
C LEU A 224 3.29 -4.79 23.39
N GLY A 225 2.82 -3.57 23.64
CA GLY A 225 1.72 -3.29 24.55
C GLY A 225 0.42 -3.98 24.14
N GLN A 226 0.16 -4.17 22.84
CA GLN A 226 -1.00 -4.93 22.37
C GLN A 226 -0.94 -6.40 22.78
N TRP A 227 0.24 -7.04 22.72
CA TRP A 227 0.44 -8.40 23.24
C TRP A 227 0.21 -8.44 24.75
N THR A 228 0.80 -7.50 25.49
CA THR A 228 0.63 -7.42 26.94
C THR A 228 -0.84 -7.23 27.34
N ALA A 229 -1.60 -6.46 26.59
CA ALA A 229 -3.03 -6.26 26.84
C ALA A 229 -3.87 -7.52 26.54
N GLU A 230 -3.50 -8.31 25.53
CA GLU A 230 -4.25 -9.50 25.10
C GLU A 230 -3.87 -10.77 25.88
N VAL A 231 -2.60 -10.94 26.21
CA VAL A 231 -2.05 -12.16 26.84
C VAL A 231 -1.74 -11.95 28.32
N GLY A 232 -1.62 -10.71 28.79
CA GLY A 232 -1.26 -10.38 30.17
C GLY A 232 0.24 -10.44 30.48
N GLN A 233 1.05 -10.98 29.56
CA GLN A 233 2.50 -11.06 29.70
C GLN A 233 3.15 -9.70 29.39
N ARG A 234 3.85 -9.14 30.37
CA ARG A 234 4.49 -7.81 30.26
C ARG A 234 5.89 -7.91 29.67
N PHE A 235 6.26 -6.93 28.85
CA PHE A 235 7.65 -6.67 28.49
C PHE A 235 8.25 -5.65 29.46
N GLU A 236 9.46 -5.90 29.97
CA GLU A 236 10.19 -4.85 30.68
C GLU A 236 10.63 -3.74 29.72
N LEU A 237 10.64 -2.50 30.20
CA LEU A 237 11.02 -1.33 29.41
C LEU A 237 12.43 -1.47 28.79
N GLU A 238 13.37 -2.06 29.52
CA GLU A 238 14.72 -2.32 29.01
C GLU A 238 14.74 -3.32 27.85
N VAL A 239 13.86 -4.33 27.87
CA VAL A 239 13.71 -5.27 26.75
C VAL A 239 13.21 -4.54 25.51
N VAL A 240 12.22 -3.65 25.67
CA VAL A 240 11.69 -2.86 24.54
C VAL A 240 12.77 -1.97 23.93
N LYS A 241 13.55 -1.28 24.76
CA LYS A 241 14.69 -0.45 24.31
C LYS A 241 15.76 -1.25 23.58
N ILE A 242 16.12 -2.44 24.07
CA ILE A 242 17.10 -3.30 23.39
C ILE A 242 16.54 -3.81 22.08
N LEU A 243 15.28 -4.25 22.05
CA LEU A 243 14.63 -4.71 20.82
C LEU A 243 14.64 -3.60 19.77
N HIS A 244 14.25 -2.37 20.14
CA HIS A 244 14.33 -1.22 19.24
C HIS A 244 15.76 -0.94 18.77
N ARG A 245 16.74 -0.91 19.68
CA ARG A 245 18.15 -0.65 19.36
C ARG A 245 18.75 -1.71 18.41
N GLN A 246 18.47 -2.99 18.63
CA GLN A 246 18.99 -4.10 17.84
C GLN A 246 18.36 -4.18 16.45
N THR A 247 17.06 -3.85 16.35
CA THR A 247 16.32 -3.90 15.09
C THR A 247 16.40 -2.60 14.29
N GLY A 248 16.82 -1.51 14.91
CA GLY A 248 16.72 -0.16 14.36
C GLY A 248 15.28 0.22 14.01
N GLY A 249 14.28 -0.37 14.71
CA GLY A 249 12.86 -0.14 14.45
C GLY A 249 12.32 -0.80 13.17
N GLN A 250 13.09 -1.65 12.48
CA GLN A 250 12.61 -2.27 11.23
C GLN A 250 11.37 -3.15 11.48
N PRO A 251 10.21 -2.89 10.84
CA PRO A 251 8.95 -3.55 11.16
C PRO A 251 9.02 -5.08 11.18
N PHE A 252 9.66 -5.69 10.17
CA PHE A 252 9.84 -7.15 10.12
C PHE A 252 10.70 -7.67 11.27
N LEU A 253 11.85 -7.03 11.56
CA LEU A 253 12.75 -7.49 12.61
C LEU A 253 12.13 -7.32 14.00
N VAL A 254 11.41 -6.22 14.23
CA VAL A 254 10.66 -5.98 15.47
C VAL A 254 9.63 -7.09 15.68
N ASN A 255 8.79 -7.36 14.69
CA ASN A 255 7.78 -8.42 14.77
C ASN A 255 8.41 -9.80 14.93
N ARG A 256 9.53 -10.08 14.26
CA ARG A 256 10.20 -11.39 14.34
C ARG A 256 10.83 -11.64 15.69
N LEU A 257 11.52 -10.66 16.26
CA LEU A 257 12.07 -10.79 17.62
C LEU A 257 10.95 -10.92 18.65
N ALA A 258 9.89 -10.12 18.52
CA ALA A 258 8.73 -10.24 19.39
C ALA A 258 8.12 -11.65 19.31
N GLN A 259 7.91 -12.18 18.11
CA GLN A 259 7.44 -13.54 17.88
C GLN A 259 8.34 -14.59 18.55
N ILE A 260 9.66 -14.48 18.39
CA ILE A 260 10.59 -15.44 18.99
C ILE A 260 10.44 -15.44 20.52
N LEU A 261 10.42 -14.26 21.14
CA LEU A 261 10.34 -14.09 22.59
C LEU A 261 9.02 -14.60 23.16
N THR A 262 7.91 -14.47 22.43
CA THR A 262 6.57 -14.79 22.94
C THR A 262 6.05 -16.16 22.53
N GLU A 263 6.38 -16.63 21.33
CA GLU A 263 5.80 -17.84 20.74
C GLU A 263 6.80 -19.00 20.66
N GLU A 264 8.10 -18.73 20.50
CA GLU A 264 9.10 -19.79 20.25
C GLU A 264 9.94 -20.14 21.48
N MET A 265 10.07 -19.23 22.44
CA MET A 265 10.87 -19.42 23.65
C MET A 265 10.13 -20.13 24.80
N ASP A 266 8.86 -20.50 24.60
CA ASP A 266 8.00 -21.20 25.59
C ASP A 266 8.08 -20.62 27.01
N LEU A 267 8.09 -19.28 27.10
CA LEU A 267 8.21 -18.57 28.37
C LEU A 267 6.87 -18.60 29.12
N PRO A 268 6.87 -18.80 30.46
CA PRO A 268 5.66 -18.69 31.26
C PRO A 268 5.03 -17.30 31.08
N THR A 269 3.75 -17.27 30.69
CA THR A 269 3.02 -16.00 30.46
C THR A 269 2.74 -15.22 31.76
N GLU A 270 2.91 -15.87 32.91
CA GLU A 270 2.82 -15.28 34.25
C GLU A 270 4.05 -14.43 34.62
N GLU A 271 5.18 -14.63 33.94
CA GLU A 271 6.43 -13.92 34.19
C GLU A 271 6.70 -12.85 33.12
N PRO A 272 7.22 -11.67 33.50
CA PRO A 272 7.59 -10.65 32.53
C PRO A 272 8.76 -11.12 31.66
N ILE A 273 8.77 -10.69 30.40
CA ILE A 273 9.91 -10.89 29.51
C ILE A 273 10.99 -9.90 29.94
N THR A 274 12.10 -10.43 30.46
CA THR A 274 13.25 -9.68 30.97
C THR A 274 14.49 -9.86 30.08
N LEU A 275 15.54 -9.08 30.35
CA LEU A 275 16.82 -9.15 29.65
C LEU A 275 17.50 -10.52 29.72
N ALA A 276 17.22 -11.33 30.75
CA ALA A 276 17.80 -12.66 30.89
C ALA A 276 17.38 -13.61 29.75
N HIS A 277 16.22 -13.36 29.13
CA HIS A 277 15.74 -14.12 27.97
C HIS A 277 16.41 -13.70 26.66
N PHE A 278 17.02 -12.51 26.60
CA PHE A 278 17.76 -12.04 25.41
C PHE A 278 19.18 -12.63 25.29
N ALA A 279 19.71 -13.24 26.36
CA ALA A 279 21.10 -13.70 26.45
C ALA A 279 21.30 -15.21 26.20
N LYS A 280 20.23 -15.94 25.86
CA LYS A 280 20.26 -17.36 25.48
C LYS A 280 20.18 -17.51 23.97
#